data_AF-A0A159Z987-F1
#
_entry.id   AF-A0A159Z987-F1
#
_cell.length_a   1.000
_cell.length_b   1.000
_cell.length_c   1.000
_cell.angle_alpha   90.00
_cell.angle_beta   90.00
_cell.angle_gamma   90.00
#
_symmetry.space_group_name_H-M   'P 1'
#
loop_
_entity.id
_entity.type
_entity.pdbx_description
1 polymer ?
#
loop_
_entity_poly.entity_id
_entity_poly.type
_entity_poly.pdbx_seq_one_letter_code
_entity_poly.pdbx_strand_id
1 'polypeptide(L)'
;MRGMYQEDLSTRNQGFTLVELAIVITIIGLLIGGVLKGQELINNARVTATIAQIKAYQAAMLSFQDRYDQFPGDFSVALTRVPGCTTDNYCSNGDGNSRVGNYYTGAAIGTIQTGTAVPAVETSNYWKHLAMADLISGVNPSANPASPVFGKTHPSSPFGGGFMTVFGMHVTGSKAGLWLVLSNTLTGTTAYLPSAQNVLTPARAAQIDRKMDDGRPDAGYVQSPDNGTCDSGSPGFIGKVMNMRTKRPA
;
A
#
# COMPACT_ATOMS: atom_id res chain seq x y z
N MET A 1 50.84 -24.31 -69.98
CA MET A 1 51.69 -24.64 -68.81
C MET A 1 51.55 -23.51 -67.80
N ARG A 2 51.38 -23.86 -66.50
CA ARG A 2 51.12 -23.02 -65.31
C ARG A 2 49.66 -22.91 -64.86
N GLY A 3 49.23 -23.89 -64.05
CA GLY A 3 48.23 -23.66 -63.02
C GLY A 3 48.88 -22.95 -61.83
N MET A 4 48.31 -21.83 -61.40
CA MET A 4 48.67 -21.12 -60.17
C MET A 4 48.06 -21.88 -58.99
N TYR A 5 48.90 -22.34 -58.06
CA TYR A 5 48.45 -22.77 -56.74
C TYR A 5 48.34 -21.52 -55.87
N GLN A 6 47.12 -21.15 -55.47
CA GLN A 6 46.90 -20.22 -54.37
C GLN A 6 47.07 -21.01 -53.06
N GLU A 7 48.05 -20.62 -52.25
CA GLU A 7 48.15 -21.06 -50.85
C GLU A 7 47.01 -20.42 -50.07
N ASP A 8 46.08 -21.25 -49.60
CA ASP A 8 45.00 -20.84 -48.70
C ASP A 8 45.58 -20.69 -47.29
N LEU A 9 45.79 -19.45 -46.85
CA LEU A 9 46.29 -19.13 -45.51
C LEU A 9 45.23 -19.50 -44.46
N SER A 10 45.32 -20.73 -43.95
CA SER A 10 44.47 -21.24 -42.87
C SER A 10 44.64 -20.38 -41.61
N THR A 11 43.65 -19.54 -41.34
CA THR A 11 43.51 -18.85 -40.06
C THR A 11 43.13 -19.88 -39.01
N ARG A 12 44.05 -20.15 -38.07
CA ARG A 12 43.77 -21.01 -36.89
C ARG A 12 42.70 -20.33 -36.03
N ASN A 13 41.44 -20.67 -36.25
CA ASN A 13 40.38 -20.40 -35.28
C ASN A 13 40.66 -21.23 -34.02
N GLN A 14 41.12 -20.56 -32.96
CA GLN A 14 41.20 -21.16 -31.63
C GLN A 14 39.77 -21.35 -31.13
N GLY A 15 39.24 -22.57 -31.21
CA GLY A 15 37.95 -22.91 -30.63
C GLY A 15 38.02 -22.86 -29.10
N PHE A 16 36.98 -22.30 -28.46
CA PHE A 16 36.84 -22.31 -27.01
C PHE A 16 36.88 -23.74 -26.47
N THR A 17 37.61 -23.97 -25.38
CA THR A 17 37.68 -25.28 -24.74
C THR A 17 36.38 -25.59 -23.99
N LEU A 18 36.04 -26.87 -23.86
CA LEU A 18 34.88 -27.30 -23.06
C LEU A 18 34.97 -26.85 -21.60
N VAL A 19 36.20 -26.77 -21.06
CA VAL A 19 36.46 -26.34 -19.69
C VAL A 19 36.18 -24.84 -19.51
N GLU A 20 36.58 -24.01 -20.48
CA GLU A 20 36.28 -22.57 -20.46
C GLU A 20 34.77 -22.30 -20.48
N LEU A 21 34.02 -23.01 -21.34
CA LEU A 21 32.56 -22.89 -21.37
C LEU A 21 31.89 -23.42 -20.09
N ALA A 22 32.42 -24.50 -19.49
CA ALA A 22 31.86 -25.07 -18.26
C ALA A 22 31.97 -24.11 -17.05
N ILE A 23 33.11 -23.42 -16.91
CA ILE A 23 33.29 -22.43 -15.84
C ILE A 23 32.34 -21.25 -16.04
N VAL A 24 32.19 -20.77 -17.29
CA VAL A 24 31.30 -19.65 -17.61
C VAL A 24 29.84 -19.97 -17.26
N ILE A 25 29.33 -21.14 -17.66
CA ILE A 25 27.95 -21.55 -17.35
C ILE A 25 27.76 -21.74 -15.83
N THR A 26 28.78 -22.24 -15.13
CA THR A 26 28.73 -22.39 -13.66
C THR A 26 28.62 -21.04 -12.97
N ILE A 27 29.45 -20.07 -13.36
CA ILE A 27 29.41 -18.71 -12.81
C ILE A 27 28.05 -18.07 -13.10
N ILE A 28 27.55 -18.17 -14.32
CA ILE A 28 26.22 -17.65 -14.68
C ILE A 28 25.13 -18.32 -13.83
N GLY A 29 25.19 -19.64 -13.64
CA GLY A 29 24.24 -20.38 -12.81
C GLY A 29 24.24 -19.92 -11.35
N LEU A 30 25.43 -19.71 -10.77
CA LEU A 30 25.57 -19.19 -9.40
C LEU A 30 25.06 -17.76 -9.27
N LEU A 31 25.36 -16.90 -10.26
CA LEU A 31 24.89 -15.51 -10.27
C LEU A 31 23.36 -15.44 -10.39
N ILE A 32 22.75 -16.22 -11.28
CA ILE A 32 21.29 -16.28 -11.42
C ILE A 32 20.65 -16.79 -10.13
N GLY A 33 21.18 -17.87 -9.54
CA GLY A 33 20.70 -18.40 -8.26
C GLY A 33 20.78 -17.36 -7.12
N GLY A 34 21.90 -16.64 -7.05
CA GLY A 34 22.11 -15.56 -6.07
C GLY A 34 21.14 -14.39 -6.26
N VAL A 35 20.93 -13.92 -7.49
CA VAL A 35 20.02 -12.80 -7.80
C VAL A 35 18.57 -13.17 -7.48
N LEU A 36 18.12 -14.37 -7.84
CA LEU A 36 16.76 -14.83 -7.54
C LEU A 36 16.51 -14.86 -6.03
N LYS A 37 17.46 -15.37 -5.25
CA LYS A 37 17.34 -15.36 -3.78
C LYS A 37 17.39 -13.94 -3.22
N GLY A 38 18.25 -13.08 -3.75
CA GLY A 38 18.33 -11.67 -3.38
C GLY A 38 17.00 -10.92 -3.60
N GLN A 39 16.33 -11.17 -4.73
CA GLN A 39 15.02 -10.59 -5.01
C GLN A 39 13.95 -11.07 -4.02
N GLU A 40 13.96 -12.34 -3.66
CA GLU A 40 13.05 -12.90 -2.65
C GLU A 40 13.25 -12.24 -1.27
N LEU A 41 14.51 -12.05 -0.85
CA LEU A 41 14.85 -11.37 0.40
C LEU A 41 14.35 -9.92 0.43
N ILE A 42 14.57 -9.16 -0.66
CA ILE A 42 14.06 -7.79 -0.79
C ILE A 42 12.52 -7.76 -0.71
N ASN A 43 11.85 -8.70 -1.38
CA ASN A 43 10.39 -8.81 -1.32
C ASN A 43 9.89 -9.09 0.11
N ASN A 44 10.53 -10.02 0.82
CA ASN A 44 10.21 -10.34 2.20
C ASN A 44 10.46 -9.16 3.15
N ALA A 45 11.50 -8.36 2.90
CA ALA A 45 11.77 -7.14 3.64
C ALA A 45 10.67 -6.09 3.42
N ARG A 46 10.23 -5.88 2.18
CA ARG A 46 9.12 -4.96 1.85
C ARG A 46 7.82 -5.40 2.52
N VAL A 47 7.47 -6.69 2.50
CA VAL A 47 6.29 -7.24 3.21
C VAL A 47 6.36 -6.91 4.70
N THR A 48 7.50 -7.20 5.33
CA THR A 48 7.69 -6.95 6.77
C THR A 48 7.61 -5.47 7.11
N ALA A 49 8.22 -4.61 6.28
CA ALA A 49 8.16 -3.16 6.44
C ALA A 49 6.73 -2.61 6.31
N THR A 50 5.95 -3.09 5.33
CA THR A 50 4.54 -2.72 5.17
C THR A 50 3.71 -3.13 6.38
N ILE A 51 3.89 -4.35 6.91
CA ILE A 51 3.19 -4.79 8.12
C ILE A 51 3.55 -3.90 9.32
N ALA A 52 4.82 -3.53 9.46
CA ALA A 52 5.27 -2.64 10.53
C ALA A 52 4.64 -1.24 10.41
N GLN A 53 4.59 -0.66 9.20
CA GLN A 53 3.92 0.63 8.97
C GLN A 53 2.43 0.56 9.34
N ILE A 54 1.74 -0.50 8.94
CA ILE A 54 0.31 -0.64 9.24
C ILE A 54 0.07 -0.72 10.75
N LYS A 55 0.86 -1.51 11.47
CA LYS A 55 0.79 -1.58 12.94
C LYS A 55 1.11 -0.23 13.60
N ALA A 56 2.07 0.52 13.05
CA ALA A 56 2.41 1.84 13.55
C ALA A 56 1.25 2.83 13.35
N TYR A 57 0.59 2.84 12.19
CA TYR A 57 -0.57 3.70 11.96
C TYR A 57 -1.78 3.32 12.82
N GLN A 58 -2.00 2.03 13.06
CA GLN A 58 -3.04 1.59 14.00
C GLN A 58 -2.72 2.07 15.43
N ALA A 59 -1.48 1.93 15.88
CA ALA A 59 -1.06 2.43 17.19
C ALA A 59 -1.20 3.95 17.29
N ALA A 60 -0.80 4.69 16.25
CA ALA A 60 -0.96 6.14 16.18
C ALA A 60 -2.44 6.57 16.25
N MET A 61 -3.33 5.87 15.54
CA MET A 61 -4.77 6.12 15.60
C MET A 61 -5.31 5.94 17.01
N LEU A 62 -4.94 4.84 17.69
CA LEU A 62 -5.36 4.57 19.06
C LEU A 62 -4.80 5.61 20.03
N SER A 63 -3.52 5.96 19.93
CA SER A 63 -2.91 7.03 20.76
C SER A 63 -3.58 8.39 20.53
N PHE A 64 -4.01 8.69 19.30
CA PHE A 64 -4.77 9.91 19.02
C PHE A 64 -6.14 9.85 19.70
N GLN A 65 -6.83 8.71 19.59
CA GLN A 65 -8.12 8.51 20.23
C GLN A 65 -8.03 8.58 21.75
N ASP A 66 -7.01 8.00 22.37
CA ASP A 66 -6.77 8.08 23.82
C ASP A 66 -6.47 9.52 24.29
N ARG A 67 -5.86 10.34 23.42
CA ARG A 67 -5.50 11.73 23.74
C ARG A 67 -6.64 12.73 23.52
N TYR A 68 -7.52 12.48 22.55
CA TYR A 68 -8.52 13.45 22.06
C TYR A 68 -9.96 12.93 22.11
N ASP A 69 -10.19 11.69 22.54
CA ASP A 69 -11.49 11.00 22.65
C ASP A 69 -12.28 10.89 21.34
N GLN A 70 -11.63 11.11 20.19
CA GLN A 70 -12.23 11.07 18.85
C GLN A 70 -11.22 10.55 17.81
N PHE A 71 -11.71 10.14 16.64
CA PHE A 71 -10.82 9.71 15.55
C PHE A 71 -10.09 10.91 14.93
N PRO A 72 -8.83 10.74 14.49
CA PRO A 72 -8.19 11.74 13.64
C PRO A 72 -8.97 11.88 12.32
N GLY A 73 -8.92 13.07 11.71
CA GLY A 73 -9.79 13.43 10.58
C GLY A 73 -11.21 13.86 10.99
N ASP A 74 -11.89 13.04 11.78
CA ASP A 74 -13.26 13.26 12.31
C ASP A 74 -13.31 14.26 13.48
N PHE A 75 -12.15 14.59 14.07
CA PHE A 75 -12.06 15.39 15.29
C PHE A 75 -12.71 16.80 15.15
N SER A 76 -13.79 17.04 15.89
CA SER A 76 -14.66 18.22 15.69
C SER A 76 -14.10 19.54 16.22
N VAL A 77 -13.03 19.48 17.04
CA VAL A 77 -12.37 20.66 17.63
C VAL A 77 -10.86 20.67 17.33
N ALA A 78 -10.47 20.16 16.16
CA ALA A 78 -9.08 20.09 15.72
C ALA A 78 -8.36 21.45 15.73
N LEU A 79 -9.01 22.51 15.23
CA LEU A 79 -8.44 23.86 15.15
C LEU A 79 -8.07 24.47 16.52
N THR A 80 -8.66 23.98 17.61
CA THR A 80 -8.40 24.50 18.97
C THR A 80 -7.52 23.57 19.80
N ARG A 81 -7.53 22.27 19.53
CA ARG A 81 -6.87 21.25 20.36
C ARG A 81 -5.69 20.54 19.72
N VAL A 82 -5.63 20.44 18.39
CA VAL A 82 -4.47 19.87 17.70
C VAL A 82 -3.41 20.96 17.54
N PRO A 83 -2.21 20.78 18.11
CA PRO A 83 -1.15 21.77 17.99
C PRO A 83 -0.82 22.09 16.52
N GLY A 84 -0.82 23.38 16.19
CA GLY A 84 -0.50 23.85 14.85
C GLY A 84 -1.56 23.54 13.79
N CYS A 85 -2.74 23.04 14.13
CA CYS A 85 -3.86 22.92 13.17
C CYS A 85 -4.47 24.30 12.94
N THR A 86 -4.33 24.85 11.72
CA THR A 86 -4.91 26.15 11.35
C THR A 86 -5.55 26.08 9.97
N THR A 87 -6.43 27.03 9.65
CA THR A 87 -6.99 27.13 8.30
C THR A 87 -5.92 27.42 7.25
N ASP A 88 -4.86 28.15 7.62
CA ASP A 88 -3.77 28.55 6.72
C ASP A 88 -2.94 27.36 6.23
N ASN A 89 -2.86 26.29 7.02
CA ASN A 89 -2.19 25.06 6.63
C ASN A 89 -3.17 23.99 6.14
N TYR A 90 -4.38 24.40 5.75
CA TYR A 90 -5.46 23.54 5.26
C TYR A 90 -5.87 22.46 6.26
N CYS A 91 -5.77 22.74 7.56
CA CYS A 91 -6.37 21.91 8.60
C CYS A 91 -7.79 22.40 8.88
N SER A 92 -8.70 21.49 9.20
CA SER A 92 -10.08 21.83 9.52
C SER A 92 -10.65 20.87 10.56
N ASN A 93 -11.70 21.31 11.25
CA ASN A 93 -12.49 20.43 12.10
C ASN A 93 -13.21 19.37 11.24
N GLY A 94 -13.33 18.15 11.76
CA GLY A 94 -14.30 17.16 11.27
C GLY A 94 -15.71 17.41 11.81
N ASP A 95 -16.65 16.53 11.53
CA ASP A 95 -18.02 16.63 12.08
C ASP A 95 -18.23 15.85 13.40
N GLY A 96 -17.29 15.01 13.82
CA GLY A 96 -17.35 14.26 15.07
C GLY A 96 -18.39 13.12 15.04
N ASN A 97 -18.74 12.62 13.87
CA ASN A 97 -19.77 11.60 13.67
C ASN A 97 -19.26 10.15 13.91
N SER A 98 -18.02 9.98 14.38
CA SER A 98 -17.32 8.70 14.59
C SER A 98 -17.00 7.93 13.30
N ARG A 99 -16.88 8.64 12.18
CA ARG A 99 -16.54 8.13 10.85
C ARG A 99 -15.52 9.08 10.24
N VAL A 100 -14.56 8.52 9.51
CA VAL A 100 -13.56 9.33 8.80
C VAL A 100 -13.93 9.32 7.33
N GLY A 101 -14.50 10.41 6.84
CA GLY A 101 -14.89 10.55 5.44
C GLY A 101 -16.31 10.07 5.13
N ASN A 102 -16.57 9.95 3.83
CA ASN A 102 -17.85 9.44 3.34
C ASN A 102 -18.10 8.00 3.81
N TYR A 103 -19.37 7.68 4.08
CA TYR A 103 -19.80 6.31 4.37
C TYR A 103 -20.02 5.53 3.06
N TYR A 104 -19.20 4.52 2.83
CA TYR A 104 -19.35 3.64 1.66
C TYR A 104 -20.11 2.36 2.03
N THR A 105 -21.23 2.12 1.33
CA THR A 105 -22.05 0.90 1.41
C THR A 105 -21.85 0.02 0.18
N GLY A 106 -21.53 -1.25 0.39
CA GLY A 106 -21.36 -2.24 -0.68
C GLY A 106 -19.93 -2.75 -0.76
N ALA A 107 -19.68 -3.79 -1.58
CA ALA A 107 -18.35 -4.39 -1.70
C ALA A 107 -17.36 -3.56 -2.54
N ALA A 108 -17.54 -2.24 -2.50
CA ALA A 108 -16.90 -1.24 -3.33
C ALA A 108 -16.39 -0.11 -2.42
N ILE A 109 -15.09 -0.15 -2.13
CA ILE A 109 -14.43 0.89 -1.34
C ILE A 109 -14.11 2.09 -2.24
N GLY A 110 -14.69 3.25 -1.94
CA GLY A 110 -14.35 4.50 -2.61
C GLY A 110 -12.93 4.98 -2.30
N THR A 111 -12.18 5.33 -3.34
CA THR A 111 -10.75 5.65 -3.25
C THR A 111 -10.44 7.14 -3.43
N ILE A 112 -11.47 7.99 -3.46
CA ILE A 112 -11.34 9.41 -3.77
C ILE A 112 -10.94 10.18 -2.51
N GLN A 113 -9.76 10.82 -2.55
CA GLN A 113 -9.19 11.56 -1.40
C GLN A 113 -9.11 13.08 -1.64
N THR A 114 -9.79 13.61 -2.67
CA THR A 114 -9.70 15.02 -3.12
C THR A 114 -10.69 15.96 -2.44
N GLY A 115 -11.40 15.52 -1.40
CA GLY A 115 -12.36 16.36 -0.69
C GLY A 115 -11.69 17.52 0.04
N THR A 116 -12.24 18.72 -0.08
CA THR A 116 -11.75 19.93 0.63
C THR A 116 -12.70 20.40 1.74
N ALA A 117 -13.87 19.78 1.84
CA ALA A 117 -14.83 20.02 2.90
C ALA A 117 -15.28 18.70 3.55
N VAL A 118 -15.77 18.80 4.77
CA VAL A 118 -16.35 17.68 5.52
C VAL A 118 -17.56 17.10 4.77
N PRO A 119 -17.72 15.77 4.70
CA PRO A 119 -16.86 14.76 5.32
C PRO A 119 -15.64 14.38 4.46
N ALA A 120 -15.62 14.70 3.17
CA ALA A 120 -14.60 14.19 2.24
C ALA A 120 -13.15 14.63 2.57
N VAL A 121 -12.94 15.79 3.22
CA VAL A 121 -11.61 16.26 3.66
C VAL A 121 -11.05 15.47 4.86
N GLU A 122 -11.92 14.81 5.63
CA GLU A 122 -11.54 14.12 6.87
C GLU A 122 -10.52 13.01 6.61
N THR A 123 -10.58 12.34 5.45
CA THR A 123 -9.64 11.28 5.11
C THR A 123 -8.21 11.80 4.86
N SER A 124 -8.07 13.01 4.31
CA SER A 124 -6.77 13.69 4.23
C SER A 124 -6.36 14.27 5.58
N ASN A 125 -7.32 14.83 6.33
CA ASN A 125 -7.07 15.36 7.68
C ASN A 125 -6.70 14.26 8.67
N TYR A 126 -7.10 13.02 8.45
CA TYR A 126 -6.69 11.87 9.26
C TYR A 126 -5.17 11.80 9.38
N TRP A 127 -4.48 11.79 8.24
CA TRP A 127 -3.02 11.75 8.20
C TRP A 127 -2.38 13.01 8.75
N LYS A 128 -2.99 14.17 8.47
CA LYS A 128 -2.53 15.47 8.97
C LYS A 128 -2.61 15.56 10.50
N HIS A 129 -3.74 15.19 11.09
CA HIS A 129 -3.95 15.20 12.54
C HIS A 129 -2.97 14.27 13.25
N LEU A 130 -2.71 13.09 12.70
CA LEU A 130 -1.70 12.17 13.24
C LEU A 130 -0.29 12.78 13.16
N ALA A 131 0.06 13.44 12.06
CA ALA A 131 1.37 14.06 11.89
C ALA A 131 1.55 15.29 12.81
N MET A 132 0.53 16.14 12.94
CA MET A 132 0.54 17.31 13.82
C MET A 132 0.56 16.93 15.31
N ALA A 133 -0.03 15.78 15.66
CA ALA A 133 0.05 15.21 17.00
C ALA A 133 1.39 14.52 17.31
N ASP A 134 2.34 14.54 16.38
CA ASP A 134 3.67 13.88 16.47
C ASP A 134 3.57 12.35 16.65
N LEU A 135 2.55 11.73 16.06
CA LEU A 135 2.32 10.29 16.15
C LEU A 135 2.83 9.53 14.92
N ILE A 136 2.99 10.23 13.79
CA ILE A 136 3.54 9.66 12.55
C ILE A 136 4.44 10.69 11.86
N SER A 137 5.30 10.19 10.95
CA SER A 137 6.14 11.00 10.08
C SER A 137 5.83 10.72 8.60
N GLY A 138 6.45 11.49 7.69
CA GLY A 138 6.28 11.32 6.24
C GLY A 138 5.02 11.95 5.64
N VAL A 139 4.32 12.78 6.43
CA VAL A 139 3.20 13.61 6.00
C VAL A 139 3.55 15.07 6.29
N ASN A 140 3.37 15.95 5.31
CA ASN A 140 3.57 17.38 5.45
C ASN A 140 2.30 18.02 6.05
N PRO A 141 2.36 18.60 7.26
CA PRO A 141 1.19 19.20 7.91
C PRO A 141 0.55 20.34 7.12
N SER A 142 1.29 21.00 6.22
CA SER A 142 0.81 22.10 5.38
C SER A 142 0.41 21.68 3.96
N ALA A 143 0.36 20.37 3.67
CA ALA A 143 -0.05 19.91 2.36
C ALA A 143 -1.55 20.14 2.12
N ASN A 144 -1.88 20.59 0.90
CA ASN A 144 -3.24 20.92 0.50
C ASN A 144 -4.05 19.64 0.19
N PRO A 145 -5.16 19.36 0.90
CA PRO A 145 -6.00 18.18 0.65
C PRO A 145 -6.68 18.20 -0.74
N ALA A 146 -6.79 19.36 -1.40
CA ALA A 146 -7.30 19.48 -2.77
C ALA A 146 -6.36 18.84 -3.82
N SER A 147 -5.09 18.58 -3.46
CA SER A 147 -4.09 18.00 -4.35
C SER A 147 -3.36 16.87 -3.63
N PRO A 148 -4.03 15.73 -3.42
CA PRO A 148 -3.48 14.65 -2.61
C PRO A 148 -2.33 13.94 -3.33
N VAL A 149 -1.22 13.72 -2.61
CA VAL A 149 0.01 13.10 -3.12
C VAL A 149 0.62 12.19 -2.04
N PHE A 150 1.02 10.97 -2.41
CA PHE A 150 1.75 10.07 -1.54
C PHE A 150 3.13 10.63 -1.18
N GLY A 151 3.54 10.48 0.08
CA GLY A 151 4.73 11.12 0.66
C GLY A 151 4.56 12.60 1.00
N LYS A 152 3.36 13.19 0.80
CA LYS A 152 3.05 14.57 1.20
C LYS A 152 1.77 14.64 2.02
N THR A 153 0.60 14.42 1.42
CA THR A 153 -0.67 14.41 2.17
C THR A 153 -0.96 13.04 2.79
N HIS A 154 -0.47 11.98 2.15
CA HIS A 154 -0.69 10.60 2.56
C HIS A 154 0.66 9.88 2.70
N PRO A 155 0.83 8.92 3.61
CA PRO A 155 2.06 8.14 3.71
C PRO A 155 2.30 7.25 2.49
N SER A 156 3.56 7.08 2.10
CA SER A 156 3.96 6.17 1.02
C SER A 156 4.21 4.74 1.51
N SER A 157 4.15 3.78 0.57
CA SER A 157 4.42 2.36 0.86
C SER A 157 5.76 1.88 0.25
N PRO A 158 6.43 0.88 0.86
CA PRO A 158 7.62 0.22 0.32
C PRO A 158 7.43 -0.46 -1.05
N PHE A 159 6.19 -0.69 -1.46
CA PHE A 159 5.86 -1.31 -2.74
C PHE A 159 5.49 -0.29 -3.83
N GLY A 160 5.55 1.02 -3.53
CA GLY A 160 5.03 2.09 -4.37
C GLY A 160 3.60 2.48 -3.96
N GLY A 161 3.12 3.62 -4.45
CA GLY A 161 1.85 4.17 -3.96
C GLY A 161 1.92 4.51 -2.47
N GLY A 162 0.83 4.26 -1.76
CA GLY A 162 0.75 4.52 -0.34
C GLY A 162 -0.57 4.13 0.31
N PHE A 163 -0.79 4.70 1.48
CA PHE A 163 -1.90 4.36 2.35
C PHE A 163 -2.96 5.45 2.31
N MET A 164 -4.23 5.04 2.27
CA MET A 164 -5.38 5.93 2.44
C MET A 164 -6.34 5.35 3.47
N THR A 165 -7.26 6.17 3.96
CA THR A 165 -8.31 5.76 4.89
C THR A 165 -9.68 5.89 4.26
N VAL A 166 -10.55 4.94 4.59
CA VAL A 166 -11.93 4.90 4.12
C VAL A 166 -12.83 4.39 5.24
N PHE A 167 -14.07 4.85 5.29
CA PHE A 167 -15.02 4.36 6.27
C PHE A 167 -16.21 3.68 5.58
N GLY A 168 -16.54 2.47 6.00
CA GLY A 168 -17.63 1.72 5.39
C GLY A 168 -17.55 0.22 5.65
N MET A 169 -18.36 -0.51 4.88
CA MET A 169 -18.34 -1.97 4.85
C MET A 169 -17.57 -2.42 3.62
N HIS A 170 -16.64 -3.36 3.78
CA HIS A 170 -15.87 -3.91 2.66
C HIS A 170 -16.58 -5.10 1.99
N VAL A 171 -17.33 -5.90 2.75
CA VAL A 171 -18.15 -7.00 2.23
C VAL A 171 -19.58 -6.83 2.74
N THR A 172 -20.57 -7.10 1.91
CA THR A 172 -21.99 -7.07 2.30
C THR A 172 -22.22 -8.01 3.49
N GLY A 173 -22.75 -7.47 4.60
CA GLY A 173 -22.95 -8.22 5.85
C GLY A 173 -21.78 -8.12 6.86
N SER A 174 -20.64 -7.55 6.50
CA SER A 174 -19.54 -7.26 7.43
C SER A 174 -19.80 -6.01 8.27
N LYS A 175 -19.22 -5.92 9.48
CA LYS A 175 -19.33 -4.70 10.30
C LYS A 175 -18.66 -3.52 9.59
N ALA A 176 -19.36 -2.38 9.54
CA ALA A 176 -18.77 -1.13 9.06
C ALA A 176 -17.63 -0.68 9.99
N GLY A 177 -16.56 -0.15 9.40
CA GLY A 177 -15.41 0.31 10.15
C GLY A 177 -14.52 1.26 9.36
N LEU A 178 -13.50 1.76 10.06
CA LEU A 178 -12.39 2.48 9.45
C LEU A 178 -11.41 1.47 8.88
N TRP A 179 -11.11 1.61 7.59
CA TRP A 179 -10.17 0.76 6.90
C TRP A 179 -8.96 1.54 6.38
N LEU A 180 -7.80 0.91 6.47
CA LEU A 180 -6.57 1.31 5.83
C LEU A 180 -6.45 0.61 4.48
N VAL A 181 -6.33 1.36 3.40
CA VAL A 181 -6.28 0.82 2.04
C VAL A 181 -4.92 1.10 1.45
N LEU A 182 -4.29 0.08 0.88
CA LEU A 182 -3.04 0.21 0.13
C LEU A 182 -3.33 0.36 -1.37
N SER A 183 -2.94 1.48 -1.97
CA SER A 183 -3.26 1.83 -3.36
C SER A 183 -2.13 2.60 -4.05
N ASN A 184 -2.08 2.53 -5.37
CA ASN A 184 -1.15 3.32 -6.20
C ASN A 184 -1.75 4.66 -6.67
N THR A 185 -3.02 4.93 -6.35
CA THR A 185 -3.71 6.21 -6.63
C THR A 185 -4.45 6.76 -5.40
N LEU A 186 -4.61 8.08 -5.36
CA LEU A 186 -5.42 8.83 -4.37
C LEU A 186 -6.67 9.47 -4.98
N THR A 187 -6.76 9.51 -6.32
CA THR A 187 -7.81 10.22 -7.05
C THR A 187 -8.38 9.32 -8.15
N GLY A 188 -9.63 9.60 -8.55
CA GLY A 188 -10.33 8.83 -9.57
C GLY A 188 -11.85 8.99 -9.46
N THR A 189 -12.58 8.34 -10.35
CA THR A 189 -14.06 8.38 -10.42
C THR A 189 -14.72 7.06 -10.03
N THR A 190 -13.95 6.00 -9.75
CA THR A 190 -14.49 4.68 -9.45
C THR A 190 -14.56 4.43 -7.95
N ALA A 191 -15.74 3.98 -7.48
CA ALA A 191 -15.98 3.45 -6.14
C ALA A 191 -15.29 2.09 -5.88
N TYR A 192 -14.37 1.69 -6.75
CA TYR A 192 -13.67 0.41 -6.73
C TYR A 192 -12.17 0.70 -6.82
N LEU A 193 -11.36 -0.17 -6.23
CA LEU A 193 -9.96 -0.34 -6.62
C LEU A 193 -9.92 -1.30 -7.82
N PRO A 194 -10.02 -0.84 -9.09
CA PRO A 194 -9.76 -1.69 -10.24
C PRO A 194 -8.38 -2.34 -10.11
N SER A 195 -8.19 -3.52 -10.71
CA SER A 195 -6.93 -4.27 -10.69
C SER A 195 -5.69 -3.41 -10.97
N ALA A 196 -5.82 -2.39 -11.83
CA ALA A 196 -4.79 -1.42 -12.20
C ALA A 196 -4.35 -0.46 -11.08
N GLN A 197 -5.13 -0.31 -10.01
CA GLN A 197 -4.85 0.61 -8.90
C GLN A 197 -4.10 -0.05 -7.73
N ASN A 198 -3.64 -1.28 -7.94
CA ASN A 198 -3.09 -2.10 -6.88
C ASN A 198 -1.58 -2.11 -6.84
N VAL A 199 -1.09 -2.12 -5.61
CA VAL A 199 0.34 -2.06 -5.29
C VAL A 199 0.94 -3.47 -5.14
N LEU A 200 0.12 -4.45 -4.73
CA LEU A 200 0.57 -5.79 -4.39
C LEU A 200 0.29 -6.78 -5.52
N THR A 201 0.98 -7.92 -5.54
CA THR A 201 0.55 -9.09 -6.31
C THR A 201 -0.31 -10.00 -5.43
N PRO A 202 -1.15 -10.90 -5.98
CA PRO A 202 -1.95 -11.83 -5.17
C PRO A 202 -1.12 -12.64 -4.18
N ALA A 203 0.05 -13.14 -4.61
CA ALA A 203 0.96 -13.88 -3.74
C ALA A 203 1.48 -13.04 -2.56
N ARG A 204 1.80 -11.75 -2.79
CA ARG A 204 2.26 -10.82 -1.75
C ARG A 204 1.12 -10.43 -0.81
N ALA A 205 -0.07 -10.19 -1.35
CA ALA A 205 -1.27 -9.95 -0.58
C ALA A 205 -1.50 -11.14 0.38
N ALA A 206 -1.63 -12.36 -0.13
CA ALA A 206 -1.80 -13.57 0.68
C ALA A 206 -0.66 -13.81 1.69
N GLN A 207 0.56 -13.36 1.40
CA GLN A 207 1.66 -13.41 2.37
C GLN A 207 1.48 -12.42 3.52
N ILE A 208 1.05 -11.18 3.24
CA ILE A 208 0.72 -10.19 4.28
C ILE A 208 -0.43 -10.72 5.14
N ASP A 209 -1.45 -11.28 4.50
CA ASP A 209 -2.64 -11.87 5.13
C ASP A 209 -2.28 -12.89 6.20
N ARG A 210 -1.60 -13.96 5.78
CA ARG A 210 -1.19 -15.05 6.66
C ARG A 210 -0.27 -14.60 7.80
N LYS A 211 0.44 -13.48 7.62
CA LYS A 211 1.28 -12.89 8.68
C LYS A 211 0.50 -12.00 9.64
N MET A 212 -0.70 -11.58 9.30
CA MET A 212 -1.50 -10.63 10.07
C MET A 212 -2.77 -11.23 10.67
N ASP A 213 -3.45 -12.13 9.97
CA ASP A 213 -4.67 -12.78 10.45
C ASP A 213 -4.79 -14.28 10.09
N ASP A 214 -5.56 -14.64 9.06
CA ASP A 214 -6.03 -15.99 8.76
C ASP A 214 -5.74 -16.43 7.31
N GLY A 215 -5.30 -15.52 6.44
CA GLY A 215 -5.00 -15.83 5.05
C GLY A 215 -6.21 -15.95 4.14
N ARG A 216 -7.41 -15.61 4.62
CA ARG A 216 -8.64 -15.59 3.83
C ARG A 216 -8.87 -14.17 3.25
N PRO A 217 -8.95 -14.02 1.92
CA PRO A 217 -8.98 -12.71 1.30
C PRO A 217 -10.26 -11.91 1.59
N ASP A 218 -11.37 -12.53 1.96
CA ASP A 218 -12.69 -11.92 2.14
C ASP A 218 -13.15 -11.86 3.61
N ALA A 219 -12.33 -12.37 4.53
CA ALA A 219 -12.67 -12.48 5.94
C ALA A 219 -11.61 -11.81 6.83
N GLY A 220 -11.88 -11.78 8.12
CA GLY A 220 -10.92 -11.26 9.09
C GLY A 220 -10.69 -9.75 8.99
N TYR A 221 -9.49 -9.32 9.37
CA TYR A 221 -9.15 -7.90 9.48
C TYR A 221 -8.39 -7.41 8.27
N VAL A 222 -7.85 -8.30 7.44
CA VAL A 222 -7.04 -7.96 6.27
C VAL A 222 -7.69 -8.52 5.01
N GLN A 223 -8.54 -7.73 4.39
CA GLN A 223 -9.35 -8.16 3.25
C GLN A 223 -8.79 -7.65 1.92
N SER A 224 -9.09 -8.32 0.82
CA SER A 224 -8.81 -7.88 -0.54
C SER A 224 -10.00 -7.07 -1.06
N PRO A 225 -9.81 -5.87 -1.64
CA PRO A 225 -10.87 -5.05 -2.24
C PRO A 225 -11.45 -5.77 -3.45
N ASP A 226 -12.42 -6.62 -3.20
CA ASP A 226 -13.10 -7.43 -4.18
C ASP A 226 -14.60 -7.29 -3.96
N ASN A 227 -15.37 -7.31 -5.04
CA ASN A 227 -16.82 -7.10 -4.94
C ASN A 227 -17.53 -8.38 -4.41
N GLY A 228 -16.92 -9.13 -3.48
CA GLY A 228 -17.40 -10.41 -2.93
C GLY A 228 -17.30 -11.59 -3.91
N THR A 229 -16.25 -11.67 -4.73
CA THR A 229 -16.11 -12.64 -5.83
C THR A 229 -14.85 -13.54 -5.75
N CYS A 230 -13.98 -13.34 -4.76
CA CYS A 230 -12.76 -14.11 -4.51
C CYS A 230 -13.03 -15.58 -4.11
N ASP A 231 -14.29 -15.97 -3.88
CA ASP A 231 -14.71 -17.34 -3.53
C ASP A 231 -14.72 -18.31 -4.74
N SER A 232 -14.54 -17.80 -5.97
CA SER A 232 -14.75 -18.58 -7.19
C SER A 232 -13.49 -19.18 -7.83
N GLY A 233 -12.35 -19.20 -7.14
CA GLY A 233 -11.08 -19.71 -7.70
C GLY A 233 -10.54 -18.89 -8.88
N SER A 234 -11.12 -17.72 -9.12
CA SER A 234 -10.66 -16.79 -10.15
C SER A 234 -9.52 -15.93 -9.60
N PRO A 235 -8.41 -15.73 -10.34
CA PRO A 235 -7.33 -14.84 -9.95
C PRO A 235 -7.74 -13.38 -10.16
N GLY A 236 -8.60 -12.88 -9.28
CA GLY A 236 -8.97 -11.49 -9.16
C GLY A 236 -9.55 -11.36 -7.77
N PHE A 237 -9.12 -10.46 -6.89
CA PHE A 237 -8.74 -9.09 -7.13
C PHE A 237 -7.46 -8.76 -6.38
N ILE A 238 -6.91 -7.58 -6.63
CA ILE A 238 -5.58 -7.17 -6.18
C ILE A 238 -5.81 -6.01 -5.21
N GLY A 239 -4.98 -5.86 -4.18
CA GLY A 239 -5.11 -4.85 -3.12
C GLY A 239 -5.34 -5.48 -1.74
N LYS A 240 -4.95 -4.81 -0.66
CA LYS A 240 -5.37 -5.19 0.69
C LYS A 240 -5.86 -3.99 1.47
N VAL A 241 -6.87 -4.24 2.26
CA VAL A 241 -7.63 -3.32 3.07
C VAL A 241 -7.61 -3.86 4.49
N MET A 242 -7.32 -3.02 5.48
CA MET A 242 -7.19 -3.46 6.86
C MET A 242 -8.08 -2.70 7.83
N ASN A 243 -8.85 -3.41 8.64
CA ASN A 243 -9.72 -2.80 9.63
C ASN A 243 -8.87 -2.25 10.77
N MET A 244 -8.93 -0.94 10.99
CA MET A 244 -8.15 -0.28 12.05
C MET A 244 -8.83 -0.38 13.43
N ARG A 245 -10.14 -0.68 13.46
CA ARG A 245 -10.98 -0.59 14.67
C ARG A 245 -10.94 -1.82 15.57
N THR A 246 -10.39 -2.93 15.10
CA THR A 246 -10.55 -4.23 15.74
C THR A 246 -9.20 -4.91 15.91
N LYS A 247 -8.52 -4.58 17.00
CA LYS A 247 -7.49 -5.47 17.55
C LYS A 247 -8.20 -6.71 18.10
N ARG A 248 -7.62 -7.90 17.89
CA ARG A 248 -8.07 -9.13 18.57
C ARG A 248 -8.19 -8.86 20.07
N PRO A 249 -9.32 -9.14 20.74
CA PRO A 249 -9.22 -9.53 22.14
C PRO A 249 -8.36 -10.80 22.20
N ALA A 250 -7.41 -10.82 23.14
CA ALA A 250 -6.55 -11.96 23.40
C ALA A 250 -7.37 -13.23 23.70
#